data_AF-A0A7J5D5F5-F1
#
_entry.id   AF-A0A7J5D5F5-F1
#
_cell.length_a   1.000
_cell.length_b   1.000
_cell.length_c   1.000
_cell.angle_alpha   90.00
_cell.angle_beta   90.00
_cell.angle_gamma   90.00
#
_symmetry.space_group_name_H-M   'P 1'
#
loop_
_entity.id
_entity.type
_entity.pdbx_description
1 polymer ?
#
loop_
_entity_poly.entity_id
_entity_poly.type
_entity_poly.pdbx_seq_one_letter_code
_entity_poly.pdbx_strand_id
1 'polypeptide(L)'
;MTVSDGCALPQPRKPSAAEILDTPLPRLLAKTNVELHDSSITDRTFFGAVVERKSGQLLLAMPAGRSEREHDTMARYLLAKAFDVHLPDLPPPFSTVWV
;
A
#
# COMPACT_ATOMS: atom_id res chain seq x y z
N MET A 1 31.96 -25.03 13.25
CA MET A 1 31.63 -24.20 12.07
C MET A 1 30.19 -24.53 11.70
N THR A 2 29.23 -23.70 12.09
CA THR A 2 27.82 -23.84 11.71
C THR A 2 27.42 -22.52 11.08
N VAL A 3 27.05 -22.59 9.80
CA VAL A 3 26.71 -21.46 8.95
C VAL A 3 25.23 -21.15 9.13
N SER A 4 24.98 -19.92 9.57
CA SER A 4 23.84 -19.05 9.26
C SER A 4 22.42 -19.64 9.31
N ASP A 5 21.75 -19.39 10.44
CA ASP A 5 20.30 -19.16 10.42
C ASP A 5 20.05 -17.88 9.60
N GLY A 6 19.43 -18.07 8.43
CA GLY A 6 18.99 -16.98 7.59
C GLY A 6 17.97 -16.13 8.35
N CYS A 7 18.23 -14.83 8.44
CA CYS A 7 17.27 -13.83 8.88
C CYS A 7 16.11 -13.79 7.88
N ALA A 8 15.13 -14.68 8.05
CA ALA A 8 13.93 -14.69 7.24
C ALA A 8 13.10 -13.47 7.63
N LEU A 9 13.12 -12.44 6.79
CA LEU A 9 12.21 -11.31 6.93
C LEU A 9 10.76 -11.84 6.92
N PRO A 10 9.87 -11.31 7.77
CA PRO A 10 8.46 -11.71 7.74
C PRO A 10 7.93 -11.55 6.32
N GLN A 11 7.44 -12.66 5.76
CA GLN A 11 6.93 -12.71 4.39
C GLN A 11 5.71 -11.79 4.28
N PRO A 12 5.65 -10.89 3.28
CA PRO A 12 4.49 -10.05 3.05
C PRO A 12 3.25 -10.93 2.83
N ARG A 13 2.26 -10.84 3.71
CA ARG A 13 1.00 -11.58 3.53
C ARG A 13 0.05 -10.74 2.70
N LYS A 14 -0.38 -11.28 1.55
CA LYS A 14 -1.46 -10.69 0.74
C LYS A 14 -2.70 -10.41 1.61
N PRO A 15 -3.12 -9.15 1.77
CA PRO A 15 -4.32 -8.81 2.54
C PRO A 15 -5.58 -9.16 1.75
N SER A 16 -6.69 -9.39 2.44
CA SER A 16 -8.01 -9.51 1.78
C SER A 16 -8.58 -8.12 1.42
N ALA A 17 -9.59 -8.07 0.56
CA ALA A 17 -10.26 -6.81 0.23
C ALA A 17 -10.87 -6.13 1.47
N ALA A 18 -11.53 -6.90 2.35
CA ALA A 18 -12.06 -6.39 3.61
C ALA A 18 -10.94 -5.82 4.51
N GLU A 19 -9.78 -6.48 4.56
CA GLU A 19 -8.65 -5.96 5.32
C GLU A 19 -8.11 -4.66 4.74
N ILE A 20 -8.05 -4.52 3.41
CA ILE A 20 -7.65 -3.28 2.74
C ILE A 20 -8.64 -2.15 3.06
N LEU A 21 -9.94 -2.41 3.13
CA LEU A 21 -10.95 -1.38 3.32
C LEU A 21 -11.16 -1.01 4.79
N ASP A 22 -11.14 -1.99 5.70
CA ASP A 22 -11.62 -1.80 7.07
C ASP A 22 -10.48 -1.71 8.10
N THR A 23 -9.27 -2.21 7.78
CA THR A 23 -8.15 -2.19 8.74
C THR A 23 -7.58 -0.77 8.88
N PRO A 24 -7.31 -0.26 10.10
CA PRO A 24 -6.57 0.98 10.27
C PRO A 24 -5.23 0.92 9.52
N LEU A 25 -4.91 1.96 8.73
CA LEU A 25 -3.78 1.93 7.81
C LEU A 25 -2.44 1.54 8.48
N PRO A 26 -2.06 2.06 9.66
CA PRO A 26 -0.81 1.64 10.31
C PRO A 26 -0.74 0.13 10.59
N ARG A 27 -1.87 -0.49 10.93
CA ARG A 27 -1.95 -1.94 11.17
C ARG A 27 -1.88 -2.73 9.86
N LEU A 28 -2.47 -2.21 8.78
CA LEU A 28 -2.40 -2.82 7.46
C LEU A 28 -0.96 -2.81 6.92
N LEU A 29 -0.25 -1.68 7.07
CA LEU A 29 1.15 -1.52 6.67
C LEU A 29 2.07 -2.48 7.45
N ALA A 30 1.91 -2.55 8.78
CA ALA A 30 2.67 -3.48 9.62
C ALA A 30 2.44 -4.94 9.22
N LYS A 31 1.18 -5.32 8.96
CA LYS A 31 0.83 -6.69 8.52
C LYS A 31 1.44 -7.06 7.17
N THR A 32 1.49 -6.11 6.24
CA THR A 32 1.99 -6.33 4.87
C THR A 32 3.49 -6.12 4.74
N ASN A 33 4.17 -5.72 5.82
CA ASN A 33 5.58 -5.31 5.82
C ASN A 33 5.86 -4.22 4.76
N VAL A 34 4.91 -3.28 4.62
CA VAL A 34 5.02 -2.13 3.72
C VAL A 34 5.38 -0.90 4.54
N GLU A 35 6.40 -0.17 4.12
CA GLU A 35 6.77 1.10 4.72
C GLU A 35 6.12 2.24 3.96
N LEU A 36 5.61 3.24 4.67
CA LEU A 36 5.07 4.47 4.10
C LEU A 36 6.11 5.58 4.23
N HIS A 37 6.38 6.28 3.13
CA HIS A 37 7.42 7.29 3.05
C HIS A 37 6.92 8.55 2.33
N ASP A 38 7.10 9.70 2.96
CA ASP A 38 6.81 11.00 2.36
C ASP A 38 7.86 11.35 1.30
N SER A 39 7.42 11.35 0.05
CA SER A 39 8.21 11.70 -1.12
C SER A 39 8.39 13.20 -1.26
N SER A 40 9.59 13.61 -1.68
CA SER A 40 9.90 14.99 -2.08
C SER A 40 9.52 15.32 -3.52
N ILE A 41 8.91 14.38 -4.26
CA ILE A 41 8.44 14.61 -5.63
C ILE A 41 7.33 15.67 -5.62
N THR A 42 7.56 16.77 -6.33
CA THR A 42 6.66 17.95 -6.38
C THR A 42 5.74 17.99 -7.60
N ASP A 43 5.81 16.99 -8.47
CA ASP A 43 4.93 16.88 -9.63
C ASP A 43 3.47 16.78 -9.15
N ARG A 44 2.62 17.70 -9.66
CA ARG A 44 1.20 17.74 -9.29
C ARG A 44 0.42 16.51 -9.76
N THR A 45 0.96 15.77 -10.71
CA THR A 45 0.39 14.52 -11.25
C THR A 45 0.92 13.27 -10.55
N PHE A 46 1.84 13.42 -9.58
CA PHE A 46 2.29 12.33 -8.73
C PHE A 46 1.30 12.13 -7.58
N PHE A 47 0.64 10.98 -7.55
CA PHE A 47 -0.33 10.58 -6.51
C PHE A 47 0.19 9.45 -5.61
N GLY A 48 1.45 9.06 -5.80
CA GLY A 48 2.10 7.99 -5.07
C GLY A 48 2.63 6.87 -5.95
N ALA A 49 3.51 6.05 -5.40
CA ALA A 49 4.09 4.89 -6.05
C ALA A 49 4.34 3.76 -5.05
N VAL A 50 4.27 2.52 -5.54
CA VAL A 50 4.80 1.35 -4.83
C VAL A 50 6.10 0.95 -5.50
N VAL A 51 7.14 0.78 -4.69
CA VAL A 51 8.47 0.36 -5.14
C VAL A 51 8.92 -0.83 -4.32
N GLU A 52 9.45 -1.85 -4.98
CA GLU A 52 10.10 -2.96 -4.29
C GLU A 52 11.58 -2.62 -4.05
N ARG A 53 12.01 -2.66 -2.79
CA ARG A 53 13.43 -2.53 -2.42
C ARG A 53 14.18 -3.81 -2.80
N LYS A 54 15.51 -3.73 -2.91
CA LYS A 54 16.37 -4.91 -3.14
C LYS A 54 16.20 -6.02 -2.10
N SER A 55 15.70 -5.68 -0.90
CA SER A 55 15.39 -6.63 0.17
C SER A 55 14.08 -7.40 -0.04
N GLY A 56 13.29 -7.09 -1.08
CA GLY A 56 11.93 -7.58 -1.28
C GLY A 56 10.87 -6.86 -0.45
N GLN A 57 11.25 -5.87 0.37
CA GLN A 57 10.31 -5.04 1.10
C GLN A 57 9.65 -4.02 0.18
N LEU A 58 8.33 -3.85 0.30
CA LEU A 58 7.61 -2.82 -0.42
C LEU A 58 7.68 -1.47 0.30
N LEU A 59 7.90 -0.42 -0.47
CA LEU A 59 7.86 0.97 -0.06
C LEU A 59 6.72 1.67 -0.79
N LEU A 60 5.85 2.32 -0.03
CA LEU A 60 4.81 3.21 -0.53
C LEU A 60 5.33 4.65 -0.41
N ALA A 61 5.68 5.26 -1.54
CA ALA A 61 6.13 6.65 -1.61
C ALA A 61 4.95 7.54 -1.97
N MET A 62 4.67 8.56 -1.16
CA MET A 62 3.47 9.41 -1.31
C MET A 62 3.83 10.89 -1.24
N PRO A 63 3.11 11.81 -1.92
CA PRO A 63 3.45 13.23 -1.89
C PRO A 63 3.29 13.82 -0.47
N ALA A 64 4.30 14.54 0.00
CA ALA A 64 4.22 15.25 1.27
C ALA A 64 3.15 16.36 1.27
N GLY A 65 2.57 16.64 2.44
CA GLY A 65 1.65 17.77 2.65
C GLY A 65 0.23 17.57 2.10
N ARG A 66 -0.11 16.36 1.64
CA ARG A 66 -1.49 15.98 1.31
C ARG A 66 -2.30 15.67 2.57
N SER A 67 -3.63 15.74 2.44
CA SER A 67 -4.50 15.44 3.57
C SER A 67 -4.38 13.97 4.00
N GLU A 68 -4.60 13.69 5.29
CA GLU A 68 -4.57 12.32 5.81
C GLU A 68 -5.55 11.40 5.07
N ARG A 69 -6.71 11.91 4.64
CA ARG A 69 -7.72 11.15 3.89
C ARG A 69 -7.27 10.81 2.48
N GLU A 70 -6.67 11.76 1.78
CA GLU A 70 -6.07 11.52 0.45
C GLU A 70 -4.97 10.48 0.57
N HIS A 71 -4.12 10.61 1.59
CA HIS A 71 -3.03 9.70 1.87
C HIS A 71 -3.53 8.28 2.14
N ASP A 72 -4.52 8.13 3.03
CA ASP A 72 -5.12 6.84 3.39
C ASP A 72 -5.81 6.18 2.18
N THR A 73 -6.58 6.95 1.41
CA THR A 73 -7.26 6.46 0.21
C THR A 73 -6.27 5.94 -0.82
N MET A 74 -5.25 6.74 -1.13
CA MET A 74 -4.24 6.37 -2.13
C MET A 74 -3.37 5.22 -1.66
N ALA A 75 -3.03 5.15 -0.36
CA ALA A 75 -2.29 4.03 0.20
C ALA A 75 -3.05 2.71 0.03
N ARG A 76 -4.37 2.69 0.34
CA ARG A 76 -5.21 1.50 0.16
C ARG A 76 -5.32 1.09 -1.30
N TYR A 77 -5.51 2.05 -2.20
CA TYR A 77 -5.54 1.79 -3.64
C TYR A 77 -4.22 1.16 -4.12
N LEU A 78 -3.08 1.76 -3.75
CA LEU A 78 -1.76 1.29 -4.16
C LEU A 78 -1.42 -0.08 -3.56
N LEU A 79 -1.81 -0.35 -2.31
CA LEU A 79 -1.71 -1.68 -1.71
C LEU A 79 -2.55 -2.72 -2.45
N ALA A 80 -3.79 -2.40 -2.81
CA ALA A 80 -4.64 -3.30 -3.59
C ALA A 80 -4.00 -3.64 -4.95
N LYS A 81 -3.44 -2.64 -5.63
CA LYS A 81 -2.73 -2.84 -6.90
C LYS A 81 -1.46 -3.69 -6.72
N ALA A 82 -0.65 -3.42 -5.70
CA ALA A 82 0.62 -4.12 -5.48
C ALA A 82 0.43 -5.59 -5.12
N PHE A 83 -0.60 -5.91 -4.32
CA PHE A 83 -0.91 -7.28 -3.91
C PHE A 83 -1.90 -7.99 -4.85
N ASP A 84 -2.30 -7.33 -5.95
CA ASP A 84 -3.30 -7.82 -6.90
C ASP A 84 -4.61 -8.25 -6.20
N VAL A 85 -5.11 -7.38 -5.33
CA VAL A 85 -6.37 -7.58 -4.60
C VAL A 85 -7.48 -6.86 -5.34
N HIS A 86 -8.47 -7.63 -5.77
CA HIS A 86 -9.70 -7.08 -6.34
C HIS A 86 -10.56 -6.49 -5.21
N LEU A 87 -10.86 -5.19 -5.30
CA LEU A 87 -11.78 -4.53 -4.37
C LEU A 87 -13.22 -4.68 -4.87
N PRO A 88 -14.19 -4.80 -3.96
CA PRO A 88 -15.60 -4.81 -4.35
C PRO A 88 -15.98 -3.52 -5.05
N ASP A 89 -16.92 -3.63 -5.99
CA ASP A 89 -17.57 -2.46 -6.59
C ASP A 89 -18.29 -1.64 -5.52
N LEU A 90 -18.48 -0.34 -5.80
CA LEU A 90 -19.30 0.50 -4.94
C LEU A 90 -20.75 0.01 -4.96
N PRO A 91 -21.46 0.04 -3.82
CA PRO A 91 -22.87 -0.33 -3.79
C PRO A 91 -23.70 0.69 -4.60
N PRO A 92 -24.83 0.29 -5.20
CA PRO A 92 -25.75 1.22 -5.84
C PRO A 92 -26.19 2.35 -4.87
N PRO A 93 -26.39 3.59 -5.36
CA PRO A 93 -26.33 4.04 -6.75
C PRO A 93 -24.93 4.51 -7.21
N PHE A 94 -23.89 4.31 -6.40
CA PHE A 94 -22.55 4.78 -6.72
C PHE A 94 -21.97 3.93 -7.85
N SER A 95 -21.58 4.55 -8.95
CA SER A 95 -20.91 3.90 -10.08
C SER A 95 -19.70 4.71 -10.51
N THR A 96 -18.60 4.02 -10.84
CA THR A 96 -17.44 4.63 -11.49
C THR A 96 -17.55 4.38 -12.98
N VAL A 97 -18.23 5.27 -13.69
CA VAL A 97 -18.16 5.31 -15.16
C VAL A 97 -16.81 5.90 -15.56
N TRP A 98 -16.01 5.12 -16.27
CA TRP A 98 -14.85 5.66 -16.98
C TRP A 98 -15.41 6.47 -18.17
N VAL A 99 -15.18 7.79 -18.15
CA VAL A 99 -15.48 8.69 -19.29
C VAL A 99 -14.22 8.85 -20.12
#